data_AF-A0A316FJ75-F1
#
_entry.id   AF-A0A316FJ75-F1
#
_cell.length_a   1.000
_cell.length_b   1.000
_cell.length_c   1.000
_cell.angle_alpha   90.00
_cell.angle_beta   90.00
_cell.angle_gamma   90.00
#
_symmetry.space_group_name_H-M   'P 1'
#
loop_
_entity.id
_entity.type
_entity.pdbx_description
1 polymer ?
#
loop_
_entity_poly.entity_id
_entity_poly.type
_entity_poly.pdbx_seq_one_letter_code
_entity_poly.pdbx_strand_id
1 'polypeptide(L)'
;MAASIRFISAGAGSGKTYTLTGILHTELSEGRVQPGGVLATTFTTKAATELRERVRSHLIRQNAYALANAMGQARIGTVNSVCGGLLQRFAFEAGLPTEQRVLDEERATQLLREAIDVVMEGQALADFLKVARRLCLDEAGHGGGEVPWRKALRTLVDQARANGIDAETLRVFGETNAAQLLAYFPRATADDLDRRLRDAIESVLPTVRTAVERKGQKNTTTYLHRLEACLRDLNHDSMSWAQWVSLSQDEKGPEAGLKPAVQPVVDAAARYAQHPRLHADLRDYLHRMFGLAADALQVYDDL
;
A
#
# COMPACT_ATOMS: atom_id res chain seq x y z
N MET A 1 -27.91 -16.47 25.27
CA MET A 1 -27.39 -17.75 24.73
C MET A 1 -25.88 -17.73 24.84
N ALA A 2 -25.26 -18.71 25.50
CA ALA A 2 -23.81 -18.86 25.46
C ALA A 2 -23.43 -19.40 24.08
N ALA A 3 -22.54 -18.72 23.35
CA ALA A 3 -22.05 -19.21 22.07
C ALA A 3 -21.17 -20.44 22.30
N SER A 4 -21.57 -21.60 21.78
CA SER A 4 -20.76 -22.81 21.80
C SER A 4 -19.76 -22.78 20.63
N ILE A 5 -18.53 -22.35 20.89
CA ILE A 5 -17.47 -22.33 19.88
C ILE A 5 -16.69 -23.64 19.96
N ARG A 6 -16.64 -24.40 18.86
CA ARG A 6 -15.85 -25.62 18.74
C ARG A 6 -14.76 -25.45 17.68
N PHE A 7 -13.51 -25.52 18.11
CA PHE A 7 -12.37 -25.55 17.18
C PHE A 7 -12.04 -27.00 16.81
N ILE A 8 -11.92 -27.27 15.52
CA ILE A 8 -11.47 -28.57 14.99
C ILE A 8 -10.13 -28.34 14.29
N SER A 9 -9.05 -28.56 15.02
CA SER A 9 -7.70 -28.55 14.44
C SER A 9 -7.48 -29.86 13.69
N ALA A 10 -6.97 -29.78 12.46
CA ALA A 10 -6.80 -30.96 11.64
C ALA A 10 -5.83 -30.77 10.47
N GLY A 11 -4.87 -31.69 10.36
CA GLY A 11 -3.89 -31.76 9.26
C GLY A 11 -4.46 -32.31 7.96
N ALA A 12 -3.61 -32.46 6.94
CA ALA A 12 -4.00 -33.11 5.69
C ALA A 12 -4.42 -34.58 5.95
N GLY A 13 -5.49 -35.03 5.29
CA GLY A 13 -5.97 -36.42 5.41
C GLY A 13 -6.64 -36.82 6.72
N SER A 14 -6.73 -35.94 7.74
CA SER A 14 -7.24 -36.30 9.08
C SER A 14 -8.77 -36.41 9.20
N GLY A 15 -9.50 -36.53 8.09
CA GLY A 15 -10.95 -36.73 8.11
C GLY A 15 -11.79 -35.51 8.51
N LYS A 16 -11.29 -34.27 8.41
CA LYS A 16 -12.04 -33.02 8.73
C LYS A 16 -13.49 -33.04 8.26
N THR A 17 -13.65 -33.31 6.97
CA THR A 17 -14.95 -33.29 6.32
C THR A 17 -15.85 -34.40 6.86
N TYR A 18 -15.29 -35.58 7.16
CA TYR A 18 -16.03 -36.68 7.78
C TYR A 18 -16.54 -36.28 9.18
N THR A 19 -15.67 -35.70 10.02
CA THR A 19 -16.04 -35.19 11.34
C THR A 19 -17.13 -34.13 11.25
N LEU A 20 -17.01 -33.15 10.33
CA LEU A 20 -18.03 -32.13 10.12
C LEU A 20 -19.38 -32.72 9.68
N THR A 21 -19.38 -33.68 8.75
CA THR A 21 -20.62 -34.34 8.33
C THR A 21 -21.29 -35.12 9.46
N GLY A 22 -20.51 -35.76 10.33
CA GLY A 22 -21.03 -36.49 11.48
C GLY A 22 -21.66 -35.56 12.51
N ILE A 23 -21.00 -34.44 12.82
CA ILE A 23 -21.56 -33.40 13.72
C ILE A 23 -22.88 -32.87 13.15
N LEU A 24 -22.92 -32.49 11.87
CA LEU A 24 -24.14 -32.02 11.23
C LEU A 24 -25.27 -33.05 11.29
N HIS A 25 -24.98 -34.32 11.03
CA HIS A 25 -25.96 -35.39 11.14
C HIS A 25 -26.54 -35.48 12.55
N THR A 26 -25.70 -35.52 13.59
CA THR A 26 -26.17 -35.60 14.98
C THR A 26 -27.07 -34.41 15.34
N GLU A 27 -26.65 -33.18 15.03
CA GLU A 27 -27.44 -31.97 15.33
C GLU A 27 -28.78 -31.92 14.60
N LEU A 28 -28.83 -32.38 13.34
CA LEU A 28 -30.04 -32.41 12.53
C LEU A 28 -30.98 -33.55 12.96
N SER A 29 -30.45 -34.75 13.19
CA SER A 29 -31.24 -35.94 13.55
C SER A 29 -31.84 -35.83 14.95
N GLU A 30 -31.15 -35.16 15.87
CA GLU A 30 -31.65 -34.89 17.23
C GLU A 30 -32.56 -33.65 17.30
N GLY A 31 -32.82 -33.00 16.15
CA GLY A 31 -33.74 -31.87 16.05
C GLY A 31 -33.26 -30.57 16.70
N ARG A 32 -31.99 -30.50 17.11
CA ARG A 32 -31.38 -29.30 17.70
C ARG A 32 -31.16 -28.19 16.67
N VAL A 33 -30.93 -28.57 15.42
CA VAL A 33 -30.74 -27.64 14.31
C VAL A 33 -31.72 -27.99 13.19
N GLN A 34 -32.34 -26.97 12.60
CA GLN A 34 -33.14 -27.11 11.39
C GLN A 34 -32.23 -26.98 10.15
N PRO A 35 -32.49 -27.70 9.03
CA PRO A 35 -31.70 -27.61 7.80
C PRO A 35 -31.47 -26.17 7.31
N GLY A 36 -32.50 -25.32 7.34
CA GLY A 36 -32.39 -23.90 6.96
C GLY A 36 -31.57 -23.02 7.92
N GLY A 37 -31.28 -23.51 9.12
CA GLY A 37 -30.39 -22.88 10.10
C GLY A 37 -28.91 -23.23 9.92
N VAL A 38 -28.57 -24.13 8.99
CA VAL A 38 -27.18 -24.51 8.70
C VAL A 38 -26.54 -23.49 7.75
N LEU A 39 -25.42 -22.92 8.18
CA LEU A 39 -24.53 -22.09 7.35
C LEU A 39 -23.14 -22.71 7.37
N ALA A 40 -22.59 -22.99 6.18
CA ALA A 40 -21.24 -23.51 6.03
C ALA A 40 -20.54 -22.85 4.84
N THR A 41 -19.37 -22.26 5.08
CA THR A 41 -18.60 -21.53 4.07
C THR A 41 -17.23 -22.15 3.83
N THR A 42 -16.72 -22.01 2.62
CA THR A 42 -15.34 -22.35 2.24
C THR A 42 -14.80 -21.33 1.23
N PHE A 43 -13.56 -21.49 0.80
CA PHE A 43 -12.91 -20.55 -0.12
C PHE A 43 -13.19 -20.84 -1.60
N THR A 44 -13.51 -22.09 -1.96
CA THR A 44 -13.68 -22.46 -3.38
C THR A 44 -15.05 -23.08 -3.65
N THR A 45 -15.60 -22.80 -4.84
CA THR A 45 -16.87 -23.37 -5.28
C THR A 45 -16.81 -24.89 -5.32
N LYS A 46 -15.67 -25.46 -5.74
CA LYS A 46 -15.45 -26.91 -5.74
C LYS A 46 -15.57 -27.51 -4.33
N ALA A 47 -14.88 -26.93 -3.34
CA ALA A 47 -14.98 -27.42 -1.96
C ALA A 47 -16.40 -27.27 -1.39
N ALA A 48 -17.13 -26.23 -1.78
CA ALA A 48 -18.51 -26.02 -1.35
C ALA A 48 -19.44 -27.09 -1.93
N THR A 49 -19.30 -27.39 -3.23
CA THR A 49 -20.05 -28.47 -3.90
C THR A 49 -19.73 -29.82 -3.28
N GLU A 50 -18.45 -30.14 -3.10
CA GLU A 50 -18.03 -31.38 -2.44
C GLU A 50 -18.58 -31.50 -1.02
N LEU A 51 -18.58 -30.42 -0.23
CA LEU A 51 -19.14 -30.42 1.12
C LEU A 51 -20.65 -30.71 1.09
N ARG A 52 -21.39 -30.05 0.19
CA ARG A 52 -22.83 -30.26 0.03
C ARG A 52 -23.14 -31.71 -0.35
N GLU A 53 -22.43 -32.25 -1.32
CA GLU A 53 -22.60 -33.65 -1.77
C GLU A 53 -22.26 -34.65 -0.66
N ARG A 54 -21.18 -34.42 0.10
CA ARG A 54 -20.78 -35.29 1.21
C ARG A 54 -21.80 -35.28 2.34
N VAL A 55 -22.33 -34.11 2.71
CA VAL A 55 -23.38 -33.99 3.74
C VAL A 55 -24.63 -34.75 3.28
N ARG A 56 -25.11 -34.49 2.06
CA ARG A 56 -26.29 -35.16 1.51
C ARG A 56 -26.10 -36.67 1.42
N SER A 57 -24.95 -37.13 0.92
CA SER A 57 -24.63 -38.57 0.81
C SER A 57 -24.53 -39.24 2.17
N HIS A 58 -23.98 -38.55 3.18
CA HIS A 58 -23.92 -39.06 4.54
C HIS A 58 -25.32 -39.25 5.14
N LEU A 59 -26.20 -38.26 5.00
CA LEU A 59 -27.59 -38.36 5.48
C LEU A 59 -28.36 -39.50 4.79
N ILE A 60 -28.17 -39.70 3.48
CA ILE A 60 -28.77 -40.81 2.74
C ILE A 60 -28.30 -42.17 3.28
N ARG A 61 -27.00 -42.33 3.57
CA ARG A 61 -26.46 -43.58 4.16
C ARG A 61 -26.99 -43.88 5.56
N GLN A 62 -27.40 -42.85 6.30
CA GLN A 62 -28.03 -42.99 7.61
C GLN A 62 -29.56 -43.17 7.53
N ASN A 63 -30.12 -43.42 6.33
CA ASN A 63 -31.56 -43.51 6.07
C ASN A 63 -32.36 -42.23 6.39
N ALA A 64 -31.69 -41.09 6.52
CA ALA A 64 -32.29 -39.79 6.82
C ALA A 64 -32.72 -39.05 5.53
N TYR A 65 -33.55 -39.68 4.70
CA TYR A 65 -33.91 -39.18 3.36
C TYR A 65 -34.62 -37.82 3.38
N ALA A 66 -35.53 -37.62 4.35
CA ALA A 66 -36.24 -36.34 4.50
C ALA A 66 -35.27 -35.20 4.81
N LEU A 67 -34.31 -35.42 5.72
CA LEU A 67 -33.27 -34.45 6.04
C LEU A 67 -32.35 -34.20 4.83
N ALA A 68 -31.95 -35.25 4.12
CA ALA A 68 -31.12 -35.12 2.92
C ALA A 68 -31.77 -34.24 1.83
N ASN A 69 -33.09 -34.33 1.66
CA ASN A 69 -33.84 -33.45 0.76
C ASN A 69 -33.94 -32.02 1.32
N ALA A 70 -34.22 -31.88 2.62
CA ALA A 70 -34.34 -30.57 3.28
C ALA A 70 -33.01 -29.80 3.34
N MET A 71 -31.85 -30.46 3.21
CA MET A 71 -30.54 -29.79 3.14
C MET A 71 -30.37 -28.85 1.94
N GLY A 72 -31.29 -28.86 0.96
CA GLY A 72 -31.36 -27.79 -0.05
C GLY A 72 -31.63 -26.40 0.54
N GLN A 73 -32.19 -26.32 1.74
CA GLN A 73 -32.43 -25.08 2.48
C GLN A 73 -31.18 -24.55 3.20
N ALA A 74 -30.15 -25.39 3.36
CA ALA A 74 -28.92 -25.00 4.03
C ALA A 74 -28.08 -24.06 3.16
N ARG A 75 -27.43 -23.08 3.79
CA ARG A 75 -26.51 -22.15 3.12
C ARG A 75 -25.10 -22.72 3.11
N ILE A 76 -24.83 -23.60 2.15
CA ILE A 76 -23.50 -24.19 1.93
C ILE A 76 -22.88 -23.54 0.69
N GLY A 77 -21.77 -22.81 0.82
CA GLY A 77 -21.22 -22.07 -0.32
C GLY A 77 -19.80 -21.56 -0.12
N THR A 78 -19.32 -20.77 -1.06
CA THR A 78 -18.19 -19.88 -0.77
C THR A 78 -18.63 -18.76 0.16
N VAL A 79 -17.70 -18.14 0.89
CA VAL A 79 -17.99 -16.95 1.70
C VAL A 79 -18.78 -15.92 0.88
N ASN A 80 -18.29 -15.57 -0.32
CA ASN A 80 -18.94 -14.60 -1.20
C ASN A 80 -20.35 -15.01 -1.61
N SER A 81 -20.58 -16.28 -1.99
CA SER A 81 -21.91 -16.75 -2.40
C SER A 81 -22.93 -16.72 -1.27
N VAL A 82 -22.50 -17.05 -0.04
CA VAL A 82 -23.39 -17.06 1.13
C VAL A 82 -23.70 -15.63 1.57
N CYS A 83 -22.69 -14.77 1.66
CA CYS A 83 -22.88 -13.36 1.99
C CYS A 83 -23.73 -12.65 0.93
N GLY A 84 -23.49 -12.89 -0.36
CA GLY A 84 -24.30 -12.34 -1.45
C GLY A 84 -25.77 -12.77 -1.37
N GLY A 85 -26.05 -14.04 -1.06
CA GLY A 85 -27.42 -14.51 -0.85
C GLY A 85 -28.09 -13.93 0.40
N LEU A 86 -27.33 -13.58 1.44
CA LEU A 86 -27.84 -12.86 2.60
C LEU A 86 -28.15 -11.40 2.26
N LEU A 87 -27.23 -10.71 1.58
CA LEU A 87 -27.43 -9.33 1.14
C LEU A 87 -28.62 -9.20 0.20
N GLN A 88 -28.79 -10.13 -0.75
CA GLN A 88 -29.95 -10.14 -1.64
C GLN A 88 -31.27 -10.34 -0.88
N ARG A 89 -31.27 -11.22 0.13
CA ARG A 89 -32.46 -11.51 0.93
C ARG A 89 -32.87 -10.34 1.84
N PHE A 90 -31.90 -9.61 2.37
CA PHE A 90 -32.10 -8.52 3.33
C PHE A 90 -31.70 -7.16 2.75
N ALA A 91 -31.78 -7.01 1.42
CA ALA A 91 -31.31 -5.81 0.72
C ALA A 91 -32.05 -4.57 1.21
N PHE A 92 -33.37 -4.69 1.39
CA PHE A 92 -34.21 -3.58 1.84
C PHE A 92 -33.83 -3.12 3.26
N GLU A 93 -33.65 -4.04 4.20
CA GLU A 93 -33.24 -3.74 5.57
C GLU A 93 -31.81 -3.18 5.64
N ALA A 94 -30.96 -3.56 4.70
CA ALA A 94 -29.61 -3.04 4.56
C ALA A 94 -29.55 -1.68 3.83
N GLY A 95 -30.67 -1.13 3.36
CA GLY A 95 -30.70 0.08 2.55
C GLY A 95 -30.04 -0.06 1.18
N LEU A 96 -29.92 -1.30 0.68
CA LEU A 96 -29.30 -1.62 -0.59
C LEU A 96 -30.34 -1.83 -1.70
N PRO A 97 -29.99 -1.57 -2.97
CA PRO A 97 -30.82 -1.98 -4.10
C PRO A 97 -31.08 -3.49 -4.10
N THR A 98 -32.28 -3.90 -4.52
CA THR A 98 -32.68 -5.31 -4.60
C THR A 98 -31.97 -6.05 -5.73
N GLU A 99 -31.65 -5.34 -6.82
CA GLU A 99 -30.86 -5.85 -7.94
C GLU A 99 -29.41 -5.42 -7.77
N GLN A 100 -28.61 -6.27 -7.12
CA GLN A 100 -27.19 -6.05 -6.94
C GLN A 100 -26.42 -6.76 -8.05
N ARG A 101 -25.52 -6.06 -8.72
CA ARG A 101 -24.59 -6.65 -9.67
C ARG A 101 -23.21 -6.70 -9.05
N VAL A 102 -22.69 -7.90 -8.84
CA VAL A 102 -21.28 -8.09 -8.46
C VAL A 102 -20.43 -7.65 -9.65
N LEU A 103 -19.52 -6.71 -9.40
CA LEU A 103 -18.52 -6.30 -10.38
C LEU A 103 -17.48 -7.40 -10.55
N ASP A 104 -17.11 -7.68 -11.80
CA ASP A 104 -15.93 -8.48 -12.08
C ASP A 104 -14.66 -7.65 -11.79
N GLU A 105 -13.52 -8.36 -11.67
CA GLU A 105 -12.25 -7.74 -11.31
C GLU A 105 -11.79 -6.70 -12.35
N GLU A 106 -12.03 -6.94 -13.63
CA GLU A 106 -11.61 -6.04 -14.70
C GLU A 106 -12.36 -4.71 -14.63
N ARG A 107 -13.68 -4.78 -14.43
CA ARG A 107 -14.56 -3.61 -14.31
C ARG A 107 -14.32 -2.85 -13.01
N ALA A 108 -14.12 -3.55 -11.88
CA ALA A 108 -13.72 -2.91 -10.64
C ALA A 108 -12.36 -2.19 -10.76
N THR A 109 -11.42 -2.81 -11.48
CA THR A 109 -10.10 -2.19 -11.76
C THR A 109 -10.24 -0.96 -12.68
N GLN A 110 -11.16 -1.00 -13.65
CA GLN A 110 -11.43 0.14 -14.52
C GLN A 110 -12.02 1.32 -13.74
N LEU A 111 -13.09 1.08 -12.96
CA LEU A 111 -13.73 2.11 -12.13
C LEU A 111 -12.74 2.74 -11.15
N LEU A 112 -11.86 1.92 -10.55
CA LEU A 112 -10.81 2.44 -9.68
C LEU A 112 -9.84 3.38 -10.40
N ARG A 113 -9.45 3.05 -11.64
CA ARG A 113 -8.59 3.93 -12.44
C ARG A 113 -9.30 5.24 -12.74
N GLU A 114 -10.57 5.18 -13.14
CA GLU A 114 -11.39 6.38 -13.40
C GLU A 114 -11.49 7.25 -12.15
N ALA A 115 -11.75 6.67 -10.97
CA ALA A 115 -11.79 7.40 -9.71
C ALA A 115 -10.45 8.05 -9.33
N ILE A 116 -9.33 7.35 -9.55
CA ILE A 116 -7.99 7.91 -9.37
C ILE A 116 -7.76 9.06 -10.35
N ASP A 117 -8.16 8.93 -11.62
CA ASP A 117 -7.96 9.97 -12.62
C ASP A 117 -8.78 11.24 -12.34
N VAL A 118 -9.91 11.16 -11.65
CA VAL A 118 -10.70 12.33 -11.23
C VAL A 118 -9.96 13.17 -10.19
N VAL A 119 -9.27 12.55 -9.23
CA VAL A 119 -8.53 13.29 -8.18
C VAL A 119 -7.15 13.76 -8.66
N MET A 120 -6.84 13.52 -9.92
CA MET A 120 -5.58 13.83 -10.58
C MET A 120 -5.56 15.20 -11.27
N GLU A 121 -6.43 16.11 -10.85
CA GLU A 121 -6.52 17.47 -11.38
C GLU A 121 -6.45 18.54 -10.27
N GLY A 122 -6.04 19.75 -10.65
CA GLY A 122 -6.10 20.92 -9.79
C GLY A 122 -4.90 21.16 -8.86
N GLN A 123 -5.08 22.11 -7.94
CA GLN A 123 -4.01 22.67 -7.12
C GLN A 123 -3.45 21.67 -6.10
N ALA A 124 -4.29 20.78 -5.56
CA ALA A 124 -3.89 19.78 -4.57
C ALA A 124 -2.82 18.82 -5.13
N LEU A 125 -3.03 18.35 -6.37
CA LEU A 125 -2.05 17.53 -7.07
C LEU A 125 -0.78 18.32 -7.38
N ALA A 126 -0.90 19.57 -7.85
CA ALA A 126 0.26 20.39 -8.16
C ALA A 126 1.19 20.58 -6.94
N ASP A 127 0.60 20.80 -5.76
CA ASP A 127 1.36 20.92 -4.52
C ASP A 127 1.94 19.58 -4.06
N PHE A 128 1.20 18.48 -4.22
CA PHE A 128 1.73 17.12 -3.98
C PHE A 128 2.94 16.81 -4.87
N LEU A 129 2.85 17.10 -6.17
CA LEU A 129 3.92 16.83 -7.14
C LEU A 129 5.20 17.62 -6.84
N LYS A 130 5.11 18.82 -6.26
CA LYS A 130 6.30 19.55 -5.80
C LYS A 130 7.07 18.76 -4.73
N VAL A 131 6.36 18.17 -3.77
CA VAL A 131 6.98 17.35 -2.70
C VAL A 131 7.50 16.03 -3.28
N ALA A 132 6.69 15.36 -4.11
CA ALA A 132 7.08 14.12 -4.77
C ALA A 132 8.37 14.30 -5.59
N ARG A 133 8.53 15.44 -6.29
CA ARG A 133 9.75 15.78 -7.03
C ARG A 133 10.96 15.98 -6.14
N ARG A 134 10.82 16.69 -5.02
CA ARG A 134 11.93 16.84 -4.06
C ARG A 134 12.39 15.49 -3.52
N LEU A 135 11.45 14.55 -3.32
CA LEU A 135 11.71 13.16 -2.91
C LEU A 135 12.11 12.23 -4.07
N CYS A 136 12.13 12.72 -5.31
CA CYS A 136 12.43 11.96 -6.54
C CYS A 136 11.49 10.77 -6.79
N LEU A 137 10.20 11.00 -6.59
CA LEU A 137 9.12 10.02 -6.76
C LEU A 137 8.22 10.30 -7.97
N ASP A 138 8.45 11.41 -8.70
CA ASP A 138 7.62 11.91 -9.80
C ASP A 138 8.03 11.43 -11.21
N GLU A 139 9.17 10.76 -11.33
CA GLU A 139 9.65 10.19 -12.58
C GLU A 139 9.74 8.66 -12.52
N ALA A 140 9.54 8.01 -13.66
CA ALA A 140 9.77 6.57 -13.79
C ALA A 140 11.27 6.27 -13.77
N GLY A 141 11.64 5.13 -13.18
CA GLY A 141 13.05 4.67 -13.18
C GLY A 141 13.59 4.41 -14.60
N HIS A 142 14.92 4.33 -14.71
CA HIS A 142 15.59 3.98 -15.97
C HIS A 142 15.14 2.60 -16.47
N GLY A 143 14.49 2.58 -17.65
CA GLY A 143 13.91 1.36 -18.24
C GLY A 143 12.44 1.51 -18.65
N GLY A 144 11.80 2.63 -18.30
CA GLY A 144 10.37 2.81 -18.51
C GLY A 144 9.56 2.06 -17.46
N GLY A 145 8.41 2.61 -17.08
CA GLY A 145 7.59 2.05 -16.02
C GLY A 145 6.61 3.06 -15.45
N GLU A 146 5.84 2.61 -14.48
CA GLU A 146 4.92 3.48 -13.78
C GLU A 146 5.65 4.39 -12.80
N VAL A 147 5.20 5.65 -12.74
CA VAL A 147 5.72 6.64 -11.79
C VAL A 147 5.51 6.15 -10.35
N PRO A 148 6.54 6.16 -9.48
CA PRO A 148 6.48 5.58 -8.14
C PRO A 148 5.27 6.03 -7.31
N TRP A 149 4.97 7.34 -7.30
CA TRP A 149 3.85 7.84 -6.52
C TRP A 149 2.48 7.40 -7.07
N ARG A 150 2.32 7.25 -8.41
CA ARG A 150 1.08 6.72 -9.02
C ARG A 150 0.83 5.28 -8.61
N LYS A 151 1.89 4.46 -8.67
CA LYS A 151 1.85 3.07 -8.21
C LYS A 151 1.48 2.99 -6.72
N ALA A 152 2.07 3.85 -5.89
CA ALA A 152 1.80 3.91 -4.47
C ALA A 152 0.34 4.30 -4.19
N LEU A 153 -0.18 5.33 -4.87
CA LEU A 153 -1.58 5.76 -4.77
C LEU A 153 -2.54 4.61 -5.08
N ARG A 154 -2.39 3.96 -6.24
CA ARG A 154 -3.24 2.80 -6.61
C ARG A 154 -3.18 1.70 -5.55
N THR A 155 -1.97 1.33 -5.13
CA THR A 155 -1.77 0.29 -4.11
C THR A 155 -2.46 0.66 -2.81
N LEU A 156 -2.38 1.93 -2.40
CA LEU A 156 -2.98 2.42 -1.17
C LEU A 156 -4.52 2.36 -1.22
N VAL A 157 -5.14 2.80 -2.32
CA VAL A 157 -6.60 2.73 -2.49
C VAL A 157 -7.06 1.27 -2.55
N ASP A 158 -6.35 0.40 -3.27
CA ASP A 158 -6.64 -1.04 -3.31
C ASP A 158 -6.58 -1.69 -1.92
N GLN A 159 -5.56 -1.37 -1.12
CA GLN A 159 -5.43 -1.89 0.24
C GLN A 159 -6.51 -1.32 1.16
N ALA A 160 -6.84 -0.04 1.06
CA ALA A 160 -7.92 0.57 1.85
C ALA A 160 -9.25 -0.15 1.57
N ARG A 161 -9.61 -0.31 0.29
CA ARG A 161 -10.84 -1.00 -0.13
C ARG A 161 -10.86 -2.46 0.32
N ALA A 162 -9.77 -3.20 0.11
CA ALA A 162 -9.70 -4.62 0.46
C ALA A 162 -9.82 -4.89 1.98
N ASN A 163 -9.46 -3.91 2.81
CA ASN A 163 -9.52 -4.02 4.27
C ASN A 163 -10.72 -3.27 4.87
N GLY A 164 -11.63 -2.71 4.06
CA GLY A 164 -12.79 -1.97 4.53
C GLY A 164 -12.42 -0.71 5.32
N ILE A 165 -11.32 -0.05 4.96
CA ILE A 165 -10.89 1.21 5.55
C ILE A 165 -11.61 2.33 4.81
N ASP A 166 -12.43 3.11 5.51
CA ASP A 166 -13.13 4.25 4.94
C ASP A 166 -12.21 5.46 4.71
N ALA A 167 -12.69 6.43 3.92
CA ALA A 167 -11.92 7.61 3.53
C ALA A 167 -11.55 8.54 4.71
N GLU A 168 -12.40 8.65 5.73
CA GLU A 168 -12.12 9.50 6.89
C GLU A 168 -10.98 8.90 7.73
N THR A 169 -11.06 7.60 8.02
CA THR A 169 -10.01 6.82 8.66
C THR A 169 -8.71 6.90 7.87
N LEU A 170 -8.78 6.76 6.54
CA LEU A 170 -7.60 6.80 5.67
C LEU A 170 -6.87 8.15 5.72
N ARG A 171 -7.58 9.28 5.82
CA ARG A 171 -6.94 10.61 5.92
C ARG A 171 -6.05 10.75 7.15
N VAL A 172 -6.45 10.16 8.28
CA VAL A 172 -5.70 10.23 9.54
C VAL A 172 -4.40 9.40 9.49
N PHE A 173 -4.34 8.39 8.61
CA PHE A 173 -3.17 7.52 8.52
C PHE A 173 -1.92 8.24 8.01
N GLY A 174 -2.05 9.32 7.24
CA GLY A 174 -0.90 10.07 6.73
C GLY A 174 0.02 10.59 7.84
N GLU A 175 -0.55 11.20 8.88
CA GLU A 175 0.21 11.73 10.02
C GLU A 175 0.86 10.61 10.84
N THR A 176 0.10 9.55 11.13
CA THR A 176 0.58 8.41 11.91
C THR A 176 1.72 7.68 11.20
N ASN A 177 1.58 7.44 9.89
CA ASN A 177 2.62 6.79 9.09
C ASN A 177 3.87 7.66 8.99
N ALA A 178 3.72 8.98 8.86
CA ALA A 178 4.87 9.88 8.84
C ALA A 178 5.61 9.88 10.18
N ALA A 179 4.90 9.89 11.31
CA ALA A 179 5.51 9.81 12.62
C ALA A 179 6.27 8.48 12.82
N GLN A 180 5.67 7.36 12.42
CA GLN A 180 6.30 6.03 12.49
C GLN A 180 7.54 5.93 11.60
N LEU A 181 7.48 6.44 10.37
CA LEU A 181 8.63 6.47 9.47
C LEU A 181 9.76 7.32 10.07
N LEU A 182 9.44 8.53 10.52
CA LEU A 182 10.43 9.47 11.06
C LEU A 182 11.01 9.02 12.41
N ALA A 183 10.39 8.07 13.11
CA ALA A 183 10.98 7.45 14.29
C ALA A 183 12.27 6.68 13.98
N TYR A 184 12.46 6.25 12.72
CA TYR A 184 13.70 5.62 12.25
C TYR A 184 14.74 6.62 11.72
N PHE A 185 14.40 7.91 11.63
CA PHE A 185 15.31 8.95 11.20
C PHE A 185 16.05 9.55 12.41
N PRO A 186 17.28 10.04 12.22
CA PRO A 186 17.92 10.84 13.25
C PRO A 186 17.09 12.12 13.48
N ARG A 187 17.13 12.65 14.72
CA ARG A 187 16.38 13.84 15.08
C ARG A 187 16.76 15.02 14.18
N ALA A 188 15.76 15.81 13.82
CA ALA A 188 15.98 17.04 13.06
C ALA A 188 16.92 17.98 13.84
N THR A 189 17.92 18.51 13.15
CA THR A 189 18.88 19.46 13.74
C THR A 189 18.37 20.89 13.66
N ALA A 190 18.85 21.75 14.57
CA ALA A 190 18.65 23.20 14.48
C ALA A 190 19.69 23.89 13.56
N ASP A 191 20.71 23.15 13.13
CA ASP A 191 21.72 23.66 12.20
C ASP A 191 21.09 23.99 10.84
N ASP A 192 21.53 25.10 10.23
CA ASP A 192 21.22 25.42 8.84
C ASP A 192 22.08 24.55 7.91
N LEU A 193 21.55 23.37 7.58
CA LEU A 193 22.23 22.41 6.71
C LEU A 193 22.35 22.91 5.27
N ASP A 194 21.34 23.63 4.76
CA ASP A 194 21.38 24.21 3.41
C ASP A 194 22.59 25.18 3.31
N ARG A 195 22.74 26.11 4.27
CA ARG A 195 23.90 27.01 4.33
C ARG A 195 25.21 26.26 4.51
N ARG A 196 25.26 25.28 5.41
CA ARG A 196 26.48 24.50 5.65
C ARG A 196 26.96 23.77 4.41
N LEU A 197 26.05 23.19 3.63
CA LEU A 197 26.38 22.54 2.37
C LEU A 197 26.83 23.57 1.33
N ARG A 198 26.15 24.73 1.23
CA ARG A 198 26.54 25.82 0.35
C ARG A 198 27.98 26.27 0.60
N ASP A 199 28.30 26.60 1.85
CA ASP A 199 29.63 27.06 2.28
C ASP A 199 30.70 26.00 1.99
N ALA A 200 30.39 24.72 2.21
CA ALA A 200 31.29 23.62 1.89
C ALA A 200 31.55 23.49 0.38
N ILE A 201 30.51 23.55 -0.45
CA ILE A 201 30.66 23.48 -1.92
C ILE A 201 31.49 24.66 -2.43
N GLU A 202 31.19 25.88 -1.98
CA GLU A 202 31.90 27.10 -2.38
C GLU A 202 33.38 27.07 -2.01
N SER A 203 33.72 26.52 -0.83
CA SER A 203 35.12 26.38 -0.39
C SER A 203 35.96 25.43 -1.25
N VAL A 204 35.33 24.41 -1.86
CA VAL A 204 36.01 23.32 -2.57
C VAL A 204 35.99 23.51 -4.09
N LEU A 205 35.01 24.25 -4.62
CA LEU A 205 34.87 24.53 -6.05
C LEU A 205 36.16 25.03 -6.73
N PRO A 206 36.92 26.00 -6.17
CA PRO A 206 38.16 26.47 -6.79
C PRO A 206 39.19 25.35 -6.98
N THR A 207 39.37 24.50 -5.95
CA THR A 207 40.31 23.38 -5.99
C THR A 207 39.94 22.35 -7.06
N VAL A 208 38.65 22.00 -7.15
CA VAL A 208 38.16 21.04 -8.15
C VAL A 208 38.27 21.60 -9.56
N ARG A 209 37.95 22.89 -9.77
CA ARG A 209 38.12 23.56 -11.07
C ARG A 209 39.57 23.52 -11.56
N THR A 210 40.52 23.89 -10.70
CA THR A 210 41.95 23.82 -11.04
C THR A 210 42.41 22.40 -11.35
N ALA A 211 41.87 21.38 -10.69
CA ALA A 211 42.21 19.99 -10.99
C ALA A 211 41.67 19.53 -12.36
N VAL A 212 40.44 19.92 -12.70
CA VAL A 212 39.85 19.68 -14.03
C VAL A 212 40.66 20.38 -15.13
N GLU A 213 41.07 21.63 -14.93
CA GLU A 213 41.91 22.38 -15.89
C GLU A 213 43.29 21.72 -16.11
N ARG A 214 43.88 21.13 -15.07
CA ARG A 214 45.20 20.50 -15.16
C ARG A 214 45.20 19.13 -15.83
N LYS A 215 44.23 18.27 -15.50
CA LYS A 215 44.22 16.85 -15.91
C LYS A 215 42.94 16.39 -16.61
N GLY A 216 41.82 17.09 -16.42
CA GLY A 216 40.55 16.80 -17.10
C GLY A 216 40.00 15.38 -16.88
N GLN A 217 40.25 14.76 -15.71
CA GLN A 217 39.77 13.40 -15.45
C GLN A 217 38.24 13.33 -15.48
N LYS A 218 37.69 12.31 -16.15
CA LYS A 218 36.25 12.18 -16.43
C LYS A 218 35.38 12.21 -15.16
N ASN A 219 35.79 11.49 -14.12
CA ASN A 219 35.09 11.46 -12.83
C ASN A 219 35.11 12.84 -12.14
N THR A 220 36.24 13.54 -12.15
CA THR A 220 36.41 14.89 -11.60
C THR A 220 35.57 15.93 -12.32
N THR A 221 35.55 15.88 -13.66
CA THR A 221 34.70 16.76 -14.48
C THR A 221 33.22 16.50 -14.19
N THR A 222 32.83 15.23 -14.08
CA THR A 222 31.45 14.85 -13.73
C THR A 222 31.08 15.33 -12.32
N TYR A 223 32.00 15.21 -11.37
CA TYR A 223 31.84 15.70 -10.00
C TYR A 223 31.71 17.22 -9.95
N LEU A 224 32.54 17.96 -10.70
CA LEU A 224 32.46 19.43 -10.82
C LEU A 224 31.09 19.88 -11.32
N HIS A 225 30.62 19.32 -12.44
CA HIS A 225 29.30 19.65 -12.97
C HIS A 225 28.18 19.33 -11.97
N ARG A 226 28.33 18.25 -11.18
CA ARG A 226 27.39 17.93 -10.11
C ARG A 226 27.41 18.97 -8.99
N LEU A 227 28.60 19.42 -8.54
CA LEU A 227 28.71 20.48 -7.53
C LEU A 227 28.06 21.77 -8.01
N GLU A 228 28.30 22.19 -9.25
CA GLU A 228 27.75 23.41 -9.83
C GLU A 228 26.22 23.33 -10.00
N ALA A 229 25.70 22.17 -10.41
CA ALA A 229 24.26 21.93 -10.46
C ALA A 229 23.64 21.98 -9.05
N CYS A 230 24.22 21.28 -8.08
CA CYS A 230 23.73 21.27 -6.71
C CYS A 230 23.76 22.66 -6.08
N LEU A 231 24.85 23.43 -6.27
CA LEU A 231 24.95 24.80 -5.73
C LEU A 231 23.89 25.72 -6.31
N ARG A 232 23.64 25.64 -7.62
CA ARG A 232 22.58 26.42 -8.28
C ARG A 232 21.20 26.07 -7.71
N ASP A 233 20.88 24.78 -7.59
CA ASP A 233 19.57 24.35 -7.09
C ASP A 233 19.40 24.66 -5.59
N LEU A 234 20.49 24.62 -4.82
CA LEU A 234 20.52 25.01 -3.41
C LEU A 234 20.34 26.52 -3.21
N ASN A 235 20.69 27.34 -4.20
CA ASN A 235 20.45 28.79 -4.18
C ASN A 235 19.02 29.16 -4.59
N HIS A 236 18.29 28.24 -5.23
CA HIS A 236 16.90 28.42 -5.64
C HIS A 236 15.90 27.63 -4.78
N ASP A 237 16.34 27.07 -3.65
CA ASP A 237 15.54 26.21 -2.77
C ASP A 237 14.87 25.02 -3.50
N SER A 238 15.48 24.55 -4.59
CA SER A 238 14.95 23.52 -5.47
C SER A 238 15.75 22.21 -5.44
N MET A 239 16.78 22.12 -4.59
CA MET A 239 17.64 20.95 -4.49
C MET A 239 16.87 19.71 -4.00
N SER A 240 16.96 18.61 -4.74
CA SER A 240 16.28 17.35 -4.43
C SER A 240 17.06 16.49 -3.44
N TRP A 241 16.37 15.60 -2.73
CA TRP A 241 17.02 14.68 -1.77
C TRP A 241 17.95 13.68 -2.44
N ALA A 242 17.71 13.32 -3.71
CA ALA A 242 18.68 12.51 -4.47
C ALA A 242 19.99 13.26 -4.71
N GLN A 243 19.96 14.59 -4.91
CA GLN A 243 21.17 15.39 -5.02
C GLN A 243 21.95 15.42 -3.70
N TRP A 244 21.26 15.58 -2.57
CA TRP A 244 21.87 15.45 -1.23
C TRP A 244 22.57 14.11 -1.04
N VAL A 245 21.87 13.00 -1.32
CA VAL A 245 22.43 11.64 -1.24
C VAL A 245 23.60 11.45 -2.22
N SER A 246 23.53 12.05 -3.41
CA SER A 246 24.61 11.93 -4.41
C SER A 246 25.91 12.62 -3.98
N LEU A 247 25.83 13.66 -3.15
CA LEU A 247 26.99 14.35 -2.59
C LEU A 247 27.55 13.67 -1.35
N SER A 248 26.73 12.90 -0.61
CA SER A 248 27.19 12.14 0.55
C SER A 248 27.91 10.83 0.20
N GLN A 249 27.91 10.41 -1.06
CA GLN A 249 28.50 9.15 -1.51
C GLN A 249 29.91 9.35 -2.08
N ASP A 250 30.92 8.75 -1.43
CA ASP A 250 32.33 8.82 -1.83
C ASP A 250 32.61 8.11 -3.18
N GLU A 251 31.86 7.05 -3.52
CA GLU A 251 32.02 6.32 -4.79
C GLU A 251 31.77 7.19 -6.02
N LYS A 252 30.96 8.24 -5.88
CA LYS A 252 30.65 9.19 -6.94
C LYS A 252 31.52 10.44 -6.87
N GLY A 253 32.56 10.44 -6.04
CA GLY A 253 33.49 11.55 -5.83
C GLY A 253 34.49 11.75 -6.98
N PRO A 254 35.38 12.74 -6.86
CA PRO A 254 36.45 12.97 -7.82
C PRO A 254 37.56 11.90 -7.69
N GLU A 255 38.70 12.13 -8.34
CA GLU A 255 39.86 11.25 -8.22
C GLU A 255 40.38 11.12 -6.78
N ALA A 256 41.02 9.99 -6.49
CA ALA A 256 41.43 9.63 -5.13
C ALA A 256 42.27 10.73 -4.43
N GLY A 257 43.10 11.46 -5.17
CA GLY A 257 43.92 12.54 -4.62
C GLY A 257 43.14 13.78 -4.16
N LEU A 258 41.91 13.98 -4.65
CA LEU A 258 41.04 15.09 -4.25
C LEU A 258 40.02 14.72 -3.17
N LYS A 259 39.85 13.44 -2.86
CA LYS A 259 38.91 12.98 -1.82
C LYS A 259 39.07 13.72 -0.49
N PRO A 260 40.29 13.92 0.06
CA PRO A 260 40.45 14.66 1.32
C PRO A 260 40.00 16.13 1.21
N ALA A 261 40.16 16.75 0.04
CA ALA A 261 39.78 18.14 -0.18
C ALA A 261 38.25 18.33 -0.27
N VAL A 262 37.51 17.32 -0.75
CA VAL A 262 36.05 17.37 -0.89
C VAL A 262 35.30 16.77 0.30
N GLN A 263 36.01 16.22 1.28
CA GLN A 263 35.42 15.65 2.49
C GLN A 263 34.43 16.59 3.20
N PRO A 264 34.67 17.91 3.32
CA PRO A 264 33.70 18.81 3.93
C PRO A 264 32.32 18.81 3.24
N VAL A 265 32.27 18.63 1.92
CA VAL A 265 31.02 18.52 1.16
C VAL A 265 30.32 17.20 1.49
N VAL A 266 31.07 16.10 1.52
CA VAL A 266 30.55 14.76 1.86
C VAL A 266 29.96 14.76 3.26
N ASP A 267 30.68 15.33 4.24
CA ASP A 267 30.26 15.41 5.64
C ASP A 267 29.01 16.29 5.82
N ALA A 268 28.95 17.44 5.11
CA ALA A 268 27.78 18.31 5.15
C ALA A 268 26.56 17.60 4.52
N ALA A 269 26.73 16.98 3.36
CA ALA A 269 25.67 16.28 2.66
C ALA A 269 25.18 15.05 3.43
N ALA A 270 26.07 14.29 4.08
CA ALA A 270 25.73 13.06 4.83
C ALA A 270 24.75 13.30 5.99
N ARG A 271 24.58 14.56 6.44
CA ARG A 271 23.62 14.95 7.47
C ARG A 271 22.19 15.16 6.94
N TYR A 272 21.92 14.92 5.66
CA TYR A 272 20.59 15.14 5.04
C TYR A 272 19.44 14.47 5.81
N ALA A 273 19.67 13.31 6.44
CA ALA A 273 18.66 12.62 7.24
C ALA A 273 18.21 13.40 8.50
N GLN A 274 19.03 14.33 8.98
CA GLN A 274 18.72 15.26 10.09
C GLN A 274 18.06 16.57 9.59
N HIS A 275 17.87 16.73 8.27
CA HIS A 275 17.41 17.99 7.71
C HIS A 275 15.94 18.26 8.04
N PRO A 276 15.59 19.41 8.66
CA PRO A 276 14.20 19.74 8.98
C PRO A 276 13.26 19.71 7.76
N ARG A 277 13.71 20.25 6.62
CA ARG A 277 12.98 20.18 5.33
C ARG A 277 12.70 18.74 4.88
N LEU A 278 13.61 17.77 5.07
CA LEU A 278 13.33 16.37 4.69
C LEU A 278 12.21 15.80 5.55
N HIS A 279 12.26 16.07 6.86
CA HIS A 279 11.23 15.63 7.79
C HIS A 279 9.87 16.27 7.45
N ALA A 280 9.87 17.54 7.04
CA ALA A 280 8.66 18.23 6.59
C ALA A 280 8.15 17.65 5.26
N ASP A 281 9.02 17.43 4.28
CA ASP A 281 8.66 16.83 2.98
C ASP A 281 8.07 15.42 3.14
N LEU A 282 8.65 14.59 4.01
CA LEU A 282 8.11 13.24 4.29
C LEU A 282 6.72 13.29 4.94
N ARG A 283 6.50 14.22 5.88
CA ARG A 283 5.17 14.43 6.47
C ARG A 283 4.17 14.92 5.43
N ASP A 284 4.54 15.94 4.66
CA ASP A 284 3.66 16.55 3.66
C ASP A 284 3.32 15.56 2.55
N TYR A 285 4.29 14.79 2.07
CA TYR A 285 4.08 13.73 1.08
C TYR A 285 3.10 12.68 1.57
N LEU A 286 3.29 12.14 2.78
CA LEU A 286 2.41 11.11 3.31
C LEU A 286 1.02 11.66 3.61
N HIS A 287 0.92 12.84 4.23
CA HIS A 287 -0.36 13.48 4.48
C HIS A 287 -1.17 13.68 3.18
N ARG A 288 -0.53 14.23 2.13
CA ARG A 288 -1.18 14.43 0.84
C ARG A 288 -1.47 13.13 0.09
N MET A 289 -0.59 12.14 0.15
CA MET A 289 -0.79 10.84 -0.49
C MET A 289 -2.03 10.13 0.08
N PHE A 290 -2.15 10.10 1.41
CA PHE A 290 -3.31 9.53 2.07
C PHE A 290 -4.58 10.36 1.84
N GLY A 291 -4.46 11.69 1.75
CA GLY A 291 -5.55 12.58 1.32
C GLY A 291 -6.06 12.24 -0.08
N LEU A 292 -5.18 12.19 -1.07
CA LEU A 292 -5.51 11.82 -2.45
C LEU A 292 -6.13 10.43 -2.54
N ALA A 293 -5.61 9.46 -1.77
CA ALA A 293 -6.18 8.12 -1.73
C ALA A 293 -7.59 8.09 -1.13
N ALA A 294 -7.83 8.90 -0.10
CA ALA A 294 -9.15 9.04 0.50
C ALA A 294 -10.15 9.74 -0.44
N ASP A 295 -9.70 10.77 -1.16
CA ASP A 295 -10.52 11.44 -2.18
C ASP A 295 -10.86 10.47 -3.32
N ALA A 296 -9.88 9.67 -3.79
CA ALA A 296 -10.11 8.67 -4.82
C ALA A 296 -11.10 7.58 -4.35
N LEU A 297 -11.04 7.19 -3.07
CA LEU A 297 -11.96 6.22 -2.49
C LEU A 297 -13.39 6.78 -2.42
N GLN A 298 -13.56 8.06 -2.07
CA GLN A 298 -14.87 8.71 -2.09
C GLN A 298 -15.45 8.79 -3.50
N VAL A 299 -14.64 9.17 -4.49
CA VAL A 299 -15.08 9.17 -5.89
C VAL A 299 -15.48 7.76 -6.32
N TYR A 300 -14.71 6.74 -5.93
CA TYR A 300 -15.03 5.35 -6.25
C TYR A 300 -16.35 4.88 -5.61
N ASP A 301 -16.65 5.30 -4.39
CA ASP A 301 -17.90 4.96 -3.70
C ASP A 301 -19.13 5.67 -4.31
N ASP A 302 -18.91 6.81 -4.98
CA ASP A 302 -19.95 7.60 -5.66
C ASP A 302 -20.25 7.15 -7.11
N LEU A 303 -19.42 6.27 -7.71
CA LEU A 303 -19.55 5.74 -9.08
C LEU A 303 -20.49 4.52 -9.17
#